data_AF-A0A147B8N1-F1
#
_entry.id   AF-A0A147B8N1-F1
#
_cell.length_a   1.000
_cell.length_b   1.000
_cell.length_c   1.000
_cell.angle_alpha   90.00
_cell.angle_beta   90.00
_cell.angle_gamma   90.00
#
_symmetry.space_group_name_H-M   'P 1'
#
loop_
_entity.id
_entity.type
_entity.pdbx_description
1 polymer ?
#
loop_
_entity_poly.entity_id
_entity_poly.type
_entity_poly.pdbx_seq_one_letter_code
_entity_poly.pdbx_strand_id
1 'polypeptide(L)'
;NVDDLPALQLSHVECLMYVFHQLAKRTPEFLTAEGNAERLRDFKLRLQYLARGVQGYIKKLRSALQGKKAEELKSDENKLKTAALKTTNNINTLIRDLFHVPPSFKATIVLSWKPPVTSKVADPSGAPATGSSNSAKPERRRISFSEDSPPKVLRKASATAKNERELYSPP
;
A
#
# COMPACT_ATOMS: atom_id res chain seq x y z
N ASN A 1 14.72 1.24 -31.55
CA ASN A 1 15.83 0.72 -30.74
C ASN A 1 15.50 0.96 -29.28
N VAL A 2 14.98 -0.04 -28.56
CA VAL A 2 14.59 0.07 -27.14
C VAL A 2 15.61 -0.66 -26.24
N ASP A 3 16.56 -1.36 -26.84
CA ASP A 3 17.55 -2.20 -26.16
C ASP A 3 18.77 -1.42 -25.67
N ASP A 4 18.90 -0.14 -26.04
CA ASP A 4 20.01 0.74 -25.62
C ASP A 4 19.63 1.65 -24.44
N LEU A 5 18.49 1.39 -23.79
CA LEU A 5 18.09 2.09 -22.57
C LEU A 5 18.84 1.47 -21.38
N PRO A 6 19.54 2.27 -20.56
CA PRO A 6 20.23 1.76 -19.38
C PRO A 6 19.25 1.00 -18.49
N ALA A 7 19.72 -0.08 -17.88
CA ALA A 7 18.90 -0.91 -17.01
C ALA A 7 18.37 -0.09 -15.81
N LEU A 8 17.14 0.40 -15.92
CA LEU A 8 16.51 1.20 -14.88
C LEU A 8 16.17 0.31 -13.69
N GLN A 9 16.72 0.64 -12.52
CA GLN A 9 16.40 -0.01 -11.25
C GLN A 9 15.02 0.48 -10.72
N LEU A 10 13.95 0.11 -11.41
CA LEU A 10 12.61 0.69 -11.19
C LEU A 10 12.06 0.46 -9.77
N SER A 11 12.40 -0.65 -9.12
CA SER A 11 12.04 -0.87 -7.71
C SER A 11 12.65 0.19 -6.78
N HIS A 12 13.91 0.57 -7.00
CA HIS A 12 14.59 1.62 -6.24
C HIS A 12 13.99 2.99 -6.54
N VAL A 13 13.70 3.25 -7.82
CA VAL A 13 13.04 4.49 -8.27
C VAL A 13 11.67 4.64 -7.61
N GLU A 14 10.87 3.58 -7.52
CA GLU A 14 9.58 3.60 -6.81
C GLU A 14 9.76 4.03 -5.35
N CYS A 15 10.70 3.42 -4.62
CA CYS A 15 10.99 3.77 -3.22
C CYS A 15 11.37 5.24 -3.08
N LEU A 16 12.37 5.69 -3.85
CA LEU A 16 12.91 7.04 -3.76
C LEU A 16 11.89 8.09 -4.19
N MET A 17 11.16 7.86 -5.28
CA MET A 17 10.10 8.76 -5.73
C MET A 17 8.96 8.84 -4.73
N TYR A 18 8.57 7.72 -4.11
CA TYR A 18 7.53 7.73 -3.08
C TYR A 18 7.96 8.56 -1.87
N VAL A 19 9.15 8.31 -1.33
CA VAL A 19 9.67 9.08 -0.18
C VAL A 19 9.80 10.57 -0.54
N PHE A 20 10.38 10.88 -1.70
CA PHE A 20 10.49 12.25 -2.18
C PHE A 20 9.13 12.94 -2.26
N HIS A 21 8.14 12.30 -2.87
CA HIS A 21 6.78 12.83 -3.01
C HIS A 21 6.13 13.13 -1.65
N GLN A 22 6.29 12.23 -0.67
CA GLN A 22 5.77 12.43 0.69
C GLN A 22 6.47 13.57 1.44
N LEU A 23 7.78 13.74 1.26
CA LEU A 23 8.54 14.80 1.92
C LEU A 23 8.30 16.17 1.25
N ALA A 24 8.38 16.23 -0.07
CA ALA A 24 8.17 17.46 -0.84
C ALA A 24 6.75 18.01 -0.68
N LYS A 25 5.74 17.15 -0.42
CA LYS A 25 4.40 17.57 -0.02
C LYS A 25 4.39 18.48 1.21
N ARG A 26 5.29 18.27 2.17
CA ARG A 26 5.41 19.07 3.41
C ARG A 26 6.21 20.34 3.20
N THR A 27 7.03 20.40 2.16
CA THR A 27 7.90 21.54 1.84
C THR A 27 7.85 21.87 0.34
N PRO A 28 6.72 22.39 -0.18
CA PRO A 28 6.56 22.61 -1.63
C PRO A 28 7.60 23.55 -2.23
N GLU A 29 8.09 24.51 -1.44
CA GLU A 29 9.11 25.47 -1.84
C GLU A 29 10.45 24.83 -2.22
N PHE A 30 10.71 23.60 -1.80
CA PHE A 30 11.92 22.85 -2.19
C PHE A 30 12.11 22.80 -3.72
N LEU A 31 11.01 22.72 -4.47
CA LEU A 31 11.05 22.76 -5.94
C LEU A 31 10.66 24.13 -6.53
N THR A 32 9.80 24.90 -5.85
CA THR A 32 9.17 26.09 -6.44
C THR A 32 9.79 27.41 -6.02
N ALA A 33 10.71 27.43 -5.05
CA ALA A 33 11.42 28.67 -4.69
C ALA A 33 12.21 29.21 -5.89
N GLU A 34 12.32 30.54 -6.01
CA GLU A 34 12.93 31.23 -7.15
C GLU A 34 14.35 30.74 -7.45
N GLY A 35 15.17 30.54 -6.40
CA GLY A 35 16.53 30.00 -6.52
C GLY A 35 16.64 28.53 -6.98
N ASN A 36 15.52 27.80 -7.04
CA ASN A 36 15.48 26.39 -7.42
C ASN A 36 14.97 26.14 -8.86
N ALA A 37 14.73 27.21 -9.64
CA ALA A 37 14.14 27.09 -10.99
C ALA A 37 14.94 26.19 -11.94
N GLU A 38 16.28 26.28 -11.91
CA GLU A 38 17.15 25.43 -12.73
C GLU A 38 17.08 23.96 -12.30
N ARG A 39 17.10 23.70 -10.99
CA ARG A 39 16.92 22.36 -10.42
C ARG A 39 15.59 21.75 -10.85
N LEU A 40 14.50 22.52 -10.80
CA LEU A 40 13.18 22.06 -11.24
C LEU A 40 13.17 21.74 -12.74
N ARG A 41 13.86 22.53 -13.56
CA ARG A 41 13.99 22.29 -15.00
C ARG A 41 14.75 21.00 -15.30
N ASP A 42 15.91 20.79 -14.69
CA ASP A 42 16.70 19.55 -14.82
C ASP A 42 15.91 18.33 -14.32
N PHE A 43 15.23 18.48 -13.18
CA PHE A 43 14.38 17.44 -12.62
C PHE A 43 13.26 17.04 -13.60
N LYS A 44 12.55 18.02 -14.19
CA LYS A 44 11.51 17.74 -15.20
C LYS A 44 12.07 17.06 -16.44
N LEU A 45 13.28 17.40 -16.89
CA LEU A 45 13.94 16.73 -18.01
C LEU A 45 14.23 15.26 -17.69
N ARG A 46 14.76 14.96 -16.50
CA ARG A 46 15.00 13.58 -16.04
C ARG A 46 13.70 12.79 -15.89
N LEU A 47 12.64 13.41 -15.35
CA LEU A 47 11.32 12.79 -15.28
C LEU A 47 10.75 12.49 -16.66
N GLN A 48 10.98 13.36 -17.65
CA GLN A 48 10.51 13.15 -19.02
C GLN A 48 11.20 11.94 -19.65
N TYR A 49 12.51 11.81 -19.46
CA TYR A 49 13.27 10.64 -19.90
C TYR A 49 12.76 9.36 -19.23
N LEU A 50 12.60 9.38 -17.90
CA LEU A 50 12.06 8.25 -17.13
C LEU A 50 10.64 7.87 -17.61
N ALA A 51 9.78 8.85 -17.87
CA ALA A 51 8.41 8.64 -18.32
C ALA A 51 8.37 7.83 -19.63
N ARG A 52 9.22 8.17 -20.60
CA ARG A 52 9.31 7.43 -21.88
C ARG A 52 9.66 5.96 -21.64
N GLY A 53 10.66 5.68 -20.80
CA GLY A 53 11.06 4.32 -20.46
C GLY A 53 9.96 3.53 -19.74
N VAL A 54 9.34 4.14 -18.72
CA VAL A 54 8.26 3.53 -17.93
C VAL A 54 7.03 3.23 -18.77
N GLN A 55 6.62 4.16 -19.65
CA GLN A 55 5.47 3.95 -20.54
C GLN A 55 5.72 2.78 -21.51
N GLY A 56 6.90 2.70 -22.10
CA GLY A 56 7.30 1.58 -22.95
C GLY A 56 7.27 0.26 -22.20
N TYR A 57 7.76 0.23 -20.96
CA TYR A 57 7.79 -0.98 -20.15
C TYR A 57 6.38 -1.42 -19.70
N ILE A 58 5.50 -0.48 -19.33
CA ILE A 58 4.08 -0.76 -19.05
C ILE A 58 3.42 -1.44 -20.25
N LYS A 59 3.66 -0.92 -21.46
CA LYS A 59 3.11 -1.50 -22.70
C LYS A 59 3.56 -2.96 -22.88
N LYS A 60 4.87 -3.22 -22.76
CA LYS A 60 5.45 -4.58 -22.84
C LYS A 60 4.83 -5.53 -21.80
N LEU A 61 4.75 -5.09 -20.54
CA LEU A 61 4.19 -5.90 -19.45
C LEU A 61 2.70 -6.19 -19.63
N ARG A 62 1.90 -5.21 -20.08
CA ARG A 62 0.49 -5.41 -20.39
C ARG A 62 0.31 -6.43 -21.50
N SER A 63 1.04 -6.29 -22.61
CA SER A 63 1.00 -7.27 -23.71
C SER A 63 1.41 -8.67 -23.25
N ALA A 64 2.41 -8.79 -22.38
CA ALA A 64 2.87 -10.08 -21.86
C ALA A 64 1.91 -10.76 -20.85
N LEU A 65 1.00 -9.98 -20.24
CA LEU A 65 0.03 -10.49 -19.25
C LEU A 65 -1.40 -10.59 -19.83
N GLN A 66 -1.66 -9.97 -20.97
CA GLN A 66 -2.96 -9.97 -21.61
C GLN A 66 -3.38 -11.38 -22.03
N GLY A 67 -4.64 -11.75 -21.76
CA GLY A 67 -5.22 -13.03 -22.17
C GLY A 67 -4.77 -14.25 -21.36
N LYS A 68 -3.90 -14.08 -20.36
CA LYS A 68 -3.48 -15.18 -19.48
C LYS A 68 -4.60 -15.58 -18.52
N LYS A 69 -4.79 -16.90 -18.36
CA LYS A 69 -5.74 -17.47 -17.41
C LYS A 69 -5.23 -17.33 -15.98
N ALA A 70 -6.15 -17.47 -15.01
CA ALA A 70 -5.85 -17.31 -13.59
C ALA A 70 -4.73 -18.25 -13.09
N GLU A 71 -4.67 -19.49 -13.59
CA GLU A 71 -3.60 -20.43 -13.23
C GLU A 71 -2.23 -20.01 -13.80
N GLU A 72 -2.20 -19.51 -15.03
CA GLU A 72 -0.96 -19.03 -15.65
C GLU A 72 -0.41 -17.82 -14.91
N LEU A 73 -1.29 -16.94 -14.40
CA LEU A 73 -0.90 -15.78 -13.59
C LEU A 73 -0.23 -16.16 -12.26
N LYS A 74 -0.37 -17.40 -11.78
CA LYS A 74 0.28 -17.88 -10.57
C LYS A 74 1.72 -18.36 -10.80
N SER A 75 2.19 -18.44 -12.04
CA SER A 75 3.60 -18.74 -12.30
C SER A 75 4.50 -17.63 -11.74
N ASP A 76 5.68 -18.00 -11.26
CA ASP A 76 6.58 -17.02 -10.62
C ASP A 76 7.04 -15.94 -11.60
N GLU A 77 7.20 -16.28 -12.87
CA GLU A 77 7.46 -15.32 -13.95
C GLU A 77 6.32 -14.30 -14.09
N ASN A 78 5.07 -14.74 -14.05
CA ASN A 78 3.92 -13.84 -14.20
C ASN A 78 3.69 -13.02 -12.93
N LYS A 79 3.93 -13.58 -11.74
CA LYS A 79 3.95 -12.80 -10.49
C LYS A 79 4.98 -11.67 -10.56
N LEU A 80 6.18 -11.96 -11.07
CA LEU A 80 7.24 -10.95 -11.23
C LEU A 80 6.81 -9.85 -12.23
N LYS A 81 6.23 -10.23 -13.37
CA LYS A 81 5.68 -9.27 -14.35
C LYS A 81 4.54 -8.43 -13.76
N THR A 82 3.66 -9.04 -12.96
CA THR A 82 2.58 -8.32 -12.26
C THR A 82 3.14 -7.33 -11.22
N ALA A 83 4.16 -7.73 -10.46
CA ALA A 83 4.84 -6.83 -9.52
C ALA A 83 5.50 -5.65 -10.25
N ALA A 84 6.25 -5.93 -11.32
CA ALA A 84 6.85 -4.90 -12.17
C ALA A 84 5.79 -3.95 -12.78
N LEU A 85 4.62 -4.48 -13.15
CA LEU A 85 3.53 -3.67 -13.67
C LEU A 85 2.94 -2.74 -12.59
N LYS A 86 2.87 -3.18 -11.33
CA LYS A 86 2.48 -2.30 -10.21
C LYS A 86 3.53 -1.21 -9.99
N THR A 87 4.80 -1.57 -9.88
CA THR A 87 5.93 -0.64 -9.70
C THR A 87 5.92 0.45 -10.77
N THR A 88 5.81 0.07 -12.05
CA THR A 88 5.80 1.03 -13.16
C THR A 88 4.59 1.93 -13.17
N ASN A 89 3.40 1.43 -12.85
CA ASN A 89 2.20 2.27 -12.75
C ASN A 89 2.28 3.27 -11.58
N ASN A 90 2.87 2.85 -10.45
CA ASN A 90 3.13 3.72 -9.31
C ASN A 90 4.06 4.87 -9.70
N ILE A 91 5.20 4.56 -10.32
CA ILE A 91 6.14 5.57 -10.84
C ILE A 91 5.44 6.53 -11.81
N ASN A 92 4.72 6.01 -12.80
CA ASN A 92 4.01 6.82 -13.79
C ASN A 92 2.97 7.76 -13.14
N THR A 93 2.33 7.32 -12.06
CA THR A 93 1.38 8.15 -11.30
C THR A 93 2.08 9.28 -10.57
N LEU A 94 3.21 9.00 -9.89
CA LEU A 94 4.01 10.03 -9.21
C LEU A 94 4.61 11.03 -10.20
N ILE A 95 5.08 10.57 -11.36
CA ILE A 95 5.58 11.43 -12.44
C ILE A 95 4.52 12.43 -12.89
N ARG A 96 3.28 11.98 -13.13
CA ARG A 96 2.18 12.88 -13.54
C ARG A 96 1.95 13.99 -12.53
N ASP A 97 1.96 13.65 -11.23
CA ASP A 97 1.74 14.61 -10.15
C ASP A 97 2.86 15.69 -10.13
N LEU A 98 4.11 15.27 -10.34
CA LEU A 98 5.28 16.16 -10.37
C LEU A 98 5.37 17.04 -11.64
N PHE A 99 4.66 16.71 -12.72
CA PHE A 99 4.66 17.49 -13.95
C PHE A 99 3.72 18.71 -13.93
N HIS A 100 2.82 18.80 -12.96
CA HIS A 100 1.97 19.98 -12.79
C HIS A 100 2.80 21.28 -12.61
N VAL A 101 2.18 22.42 -12.87
CA VAL A 101 2.75 23.75 -12.68
C VAL A 101 1.81 24.54 -11.77
N PRO A 102 2.12 24.69 -10.46
CA PRO A 102 3.25 24.09 -9.74
C PRO A 102 3.11 22.56 -9.54
N PRO A 103 4.18 21.82 -9.19
CA PRO A 103 4.10 20.39 -8.91
C PRO A 103 3.02 20.05 -7.87
N SER A 104 2.27 18.97 -8.11
CA SER A 104 1.20 18.48 -7.24
C SER A 104 1.67 17.26 -6.43
N PHE A 105 1.09 17.11 -5.23
CA PHE A 105 1.39 16.02 -4.30
C PHE A 105 0.10 15.34 -3.76
N LYS A 106 -0.89 15.18 -4.64
CA LYS A 106 -2.22 14.65 -4.32
C LYS A 106 -2.32 13.14 -4.56
N ALA A 107 -1.49 12.59 -5.44
CA ALA A 107 -1.50 11.17 -5.75
C ALA A 107 -1.23 10.33 -4.50
N THR A 108 -2.04 9.30 -4.30
CA THR A 108 -1.84 8.29 -3.26
C THR A 108 -1.65 6.95 -3.95
N ILE A 109 -0.52 6.29 -3.68
CA ILE A 109 -0.20 4.98 -4.22
C ILE A 109 -0.04 3.96 -3.08
N VAL A 110 -0.32 2.70 -3.38
CA VAL A 110 0.10 1.56 -2.55
C VAL A 110 1.38 1.00 -3.17
N LEU A 111 2.47 0.99 -2.40
CA LEU A 111 3.77 0.45 -2.84
C LEU A 111 3.61 -0.97 -3.37
N SER A 112 4.33 -1.30 -4.44
CA SER A 112 4.14 -2.53 -5.23
C SER A 112 4.26 -3.83 -4.43
N TRP A 113 5.06 -3.84 -3.35
CA TRP A 113 5.25 -4.97 -2.45
C TRP A 113 4.30 -4.98 -1.24
N LYS A 114 3.48 -3.93 -1.05
CA LYS A 114 2.47 -3.90 0.00
C LYS A 114 1.16 -4.51 -0.50
N PRO A 115 0.41 -5.22 0.36
CA PRO A 115 -0.93 -5.65 0.01
C PRO A 115 -1.83 -4.43 -0.20
N PRO A 116 -2.78 -4.48 -1.15
CA PRO A 116 -3.77 -3.43 -1.30
C PRO A 116 -4.58 -3.32 0.00
N VAL A 117 -4.64 -2.12 0.57
CA VAL A 117 -5.47 -1.86 1.74
C VAL A 117 -6.92 -1.94 1.28
N THR A 118 -7.63 -2.99 1.67
CA THR A 118 -9.07 -3.09 1.46
C THR A 118 -9.77 -2.17 2.44
N SER A 119 -9.75 -0.87 2.15
CA SER A 119 -10.60 0.11 2.83
C SER A 119 -12.05 -0.21 2.49
N LYS A 120 -12.69 -1.11 3.26
CA LYS A 120 -14.15 -1.08 3.36
C LYS A 120 -14.48 0.27 3.98
N VAL A 121 -14.92 1.20 3.14
CA VAL A 121 -15.49 2.47 3.59
C VAL A 121 -16.63 2.10 4.53
N ALA A 122 -16.46 2.38 5.82
CA ALA A 122 -17.57 2.39 6.76
C ALA A 122 -18.42 3.59 6.39
N ASP A 123 -19.56 3.32 5.80
CA ASP A 123 -20.59 4.30 5.46
C ASP A 123 -21.10 4.95 6.76
N PRO A 124 -21.05 6.29 6.92
CA PRO A 124 -21.59 6.96 8.10
C PRO A 124 -23.02 7.41 7.79
N SER A 125 -23.99 6.51 7.91
CA SER A 125 -25.41 6.86 7.94
C SER A 125 -26.22 5.76 8.61
N GLY A 126 -26.68 6.04 9.82
CA GLY A 126 -27.58 5.16 10.57
C GLY A 126 -29.04 5.41 10.21
N ALA A 127 -29.80 4.34 9.97
CA ALA A 127 -31.13 4.08 10.51
C ALA A 127 -31.55 2.62 10.19
N PRO A 128 -32.36 1.94 11.02
CA PRO A 128 -32.50 0.49 10.99
C PRO A 128 -33.76 0.03 10.24
N ALA A 129 -33.65 -1.05 9.46
CA ALA A 129 -34.80 -1.86 9.05
C ALA A 129 -34.42 -3.36 9.01
N THR A 130 -34.98 -4.05 9.99
CA THR A 130 -35.33 -5.48 10.11
C THR A 130 -35.23 -6.38 8.87
N GLY A 131 -34.61 -7.56 9.04
CA GLY A 131 -35.10 -8.81 8.41
C GLY A 131 -34.05 -9.76 7.78
N SER A 132 -33.62 -10.75 8.55
CA SER A 132 -33.21 -12.12 8.14
C SER A 132 -31.96 -12.39 7.26
N SER A 133 -30.92 -12.91 7.95
CA SER A 133 -30.47 -14.32 7.89
C SER A 133 -28.96 -14.56 7.64
N ASN A 134 -28.42 -15.41 8.52
CA ASN A 134 -27.23 -16.27 8.41
C ASN A 134 -25.83 -15.66 8.29
N SER A 135 -25.13 -15.56 9.43
CA SER A 135 -23.93 -16.36 9.76
C SER A 135 -23.21 -15.77 10.99
N ALA A 136 -22.87 -16.66 11.93
CA ALA A 136 -22.47 -16.34 13.29
C ALA A 136 -21.11 -15.59 13.39
N LYS A 137 -21.10 -14.48 14.14
CA LYS A 137 -19.91 -13.87 14.75
C LYS A 137 -20.06 -13.91 16.28
N PRO A 138 -18.96 -14.07 17.04
CA PRO A 138 -19.03 -14.21 18.48
C PRO A 138 -19.32 -12.85 19.12
N GLU A 139 -20.42 -12.76 19.84
CA GLU A 139 -20.88 -11.56 20.53
C GLU A 139 -20.06 -11.33 21.80
N ARG A 140 -19.37 -10.18 21.89
CA ARG A 140 -18.69 -9.74 23.11
C ARG A 140 -19.75 -9.30 24.12
N ARG A 141 -20.04 -10.13 25.12
CA ARG A 141 -20.93 -9.77 26.23
C ARG A 141 -20.34 -8.57 26.99
N ARG A 142 -21.13 -7.51 27.11
CA ARG A 142 -20.87 -6.36 27.99
C ARG A 142 -21.00 -6.82 29.44
N ILE A 143 -20.00 -6.52 30.27
CA ILE A 143 -20.00 -6.84 31.70
C ILE A 143 -20.88 -5.78 32.40
N SER A 144 -22.02 -6.18 32.96
CA SER A 144 -22.77 -5.38 33.92
C SER A 144 -22.43 -5.86 35.33
N PHE A 145 -21.83 -4.99 36.14
CA PHE A 145 -21.60 -5.26 37.56
C PHE A 145 -22.94 -5.06 38.29
N SER A 146 -23.47 -6.12 38.91
CA SER A 146 -24.57 -6.02 39.90
C SER A 146 -23.93 -6.07 41.27
N GLU A 147 -24.00 -4.95 41.99
CA GLU A 147 -23.45 -4.77 43.32
C GLU A 147 -24.52 -5.15 44.35
N ASP A 148 -24.79 -6.45 44.51
CA ASP A 148 -25.31 -6.99 45.77
C ASP A 148 -25.27 -8.53 45.79
N SER A 149 -24.30 -9.13 46.50
CA SER A 149 -24.41 -10.41 47.24
C SER A 149 -23.03 -10.99 47.66
N PRO A 150 -22.91 -11.60 48.86
CA PRO A 150 -21.64 -11.99 49.49
C PRO A 150 -21.07 -13.35 49.01
N PRO A 151 -19.78 -13.67 49.30
CA PRO A 151 -19.04 -14.68 48.56
C PRO A 151 -19.29 -16.11 49.08
N LYS A 152 -19.53 -17.07 48.19
CA LYS A 152 -19.45 -18.51 48.50
C LYS A 152 -18.17 -19.13 47.95
N VAL A 153 -17.29 -19.40 48.91
CA VAL A 153 -16.23 -20.40 49.04
C VAL A 153 -15.90 -21.31 47.83
N LEU A 154 -14.61 -21.30 47.52
CA LEU A 154 -13.78 -22.29 46.82
C LEU A 154 -14.38 -23.70 46.62
N ARG A 155 -14.39 -24.18 45.38
CA ARG A 155 -14.22 -25.61 45.05
C ARG A 155 -13.20 -25.78 43.92
N LYS A 156 -12.15 -26.55 44.22
CA LYS A 156 -11.00 -26.87 43.36
C LYS A 156 -11.19 -28.26 42.74
N ALA A 157 -11.03 -28.39 41.43
CA ALA A 157 -10.66 -29.61 40.70
C ALA A 157 -10.22 -29.17 39.28
N SER A 158 -8.93 -28.99 38.99
CA SER A 158 -7.93 -29.98 38.53
C SER A 158 -8.24 -30.62 37.17
N ALA A 159 -7.63 -30.10 36.09
CA ALA A 159 -7.02 -30.88 34.99
C ALA A 159 -6.34 -29.96 33.95
N THR A 160 -5.01 -29.85 34.05
CA THR A 160 -3.99 -29.91 32.99
C THR A 160 -4.22 -29.21 31.63
N ALA A 161 -3.43 -28.15 31.35
CA ALA A 161 -2.62 -28.01 30.12
C ALA A 161 -1.60 -26.85 30.25
N LYS A 162 -0.32 -27.20 30.13
CA LYS A 162 0.85 -26.33 30.10
C LYS A 162 0.85 -25.44 28.86
N ASN A 163 1.12 -24.14 29.03
CA ASN A 163 1.99 -23.35 28.16
C ASN A 163 2.23 -21.98 28.82
N GLU A 164 3.23 -21.93 29.69
CA GLU A 164 3.85 -20.69 30.15
C GLU A 164 4.43 -19.97 28.92
N ARG A 165 4.00 -18.73 28.71
CA ARG A 165 4.63 -17.82 27.75
C ARG A 165 5.95 -17.38 28.34
N GLU A 166 7.05 -17.91 27.82
CA GLU A 166 8.39 -17.39 28.11
C GLU A 166 8.50 -15.95 27.56
N LEU A 167 8.85 -15.03 28.46
CA LEU A 167 9.09 -13.62 28.17
C LEU A 167 10.55 -13.45 27.76
N TYR A 168 10.79 -13.08 26.50
CA TYR A 168 12.13 -12.90 25.94
C TYR A 168 12.90 -11.75 26.61
N SER A 169 14.16 -11.98 26.96
CA SER A 169 15.13 -10.94 27.37
C SER A 169 16.38 -11.03 26.46
N PRO A 170 16.76 -9.95 25.75
CA PRO A 170 17.92 -9.93 24.86
C PRO A 170 19.27 -9.75 25.61
N PRO A 171 20.40 -10.11 24.97
CA PRO A 171 21.75 -10.08 25.54
C PRO A 171 22.34 -8.67 25.68
#